data_AF-A0A663FHA2-F1
#
_entry.id   AF-A0A663FHA2-F1
#
_cell.length_a   1.000
_cell.length_b   1.000
_cell.length_c   1.000
_cell.angle_alpha   90.00
_cell.angle_beta   90.00
_cell.angle_gamma   90.00
#
_symmetry.space_group_name_H-M   'P 1'
#
loop_
_entity.id
_entity.type
_entity.pdbx_description
1 polymer ?
#
loop_
_entity_poly.entity_id
_entity_poly.type
_entity_poly.pdbx_seq_one_letter_code
_entity_poly.pdbx_strand_id
1 'polypeptide(L)'
;MRRGEGRGEGKAGLRLLSGSGRLRGAGLSKMAAGPPPSASEAYRSNRFVSLPAELDPDTYDASLEKRAADAERLAIRARLKRQYQLQLNNPNPPAIIENPALVRWAYARTQNVYPTFRPTPKTSFLGALFAIGPLVFWIVAFKADRDRKEKLIQEGKYERPFSVF
;
A
#
# COMPACT_ATOMS: atom_id res chain seq x y z
N MET A 1 -46.51 -14.51 -13.60
CA MET A 1 -46.93 -14.07 -12.26
C MET A 1 -46.13 -12.84 -11.86
N ARG A 2 -46.80 -11.69 -11.79
CA ARG A 2 -46.26 -10.45 -11.20
C ARG A 2 -46.24 -10.59 -9.68
N ARG A 3 -45.23 -10.05 -9.01
CA ARG A 3 -45.43 -9.33 -7.75
C ARG A 3 -44.29 -8.33 -7.56
N GLY A 4 -44.63 -7.05 -7.63
CA GLY A 4 -43.82 -5.95 -7.12
C GLY A 4 -44.49 -5.38 -5.88
N GLU A 5 -43.68 -4.73 -5.05
CA GLU A 5 -44.02 -3.72 -4.01
C GLU A 5 -42.64 -3.19 -3.55
N GLY A 6 -42.31 -1.89 -3.57
CA GLY A 6 -43.08 -0.73 -3.12
C GLY A 6 -42.63 -0.41 -1.68
N ARG A 7 -41.53 0.33 -1.49
CA ARG A 7 -41.46 1.80 -1.23
C ARG A 7 -41.99 2.23 0.16
N GLY A 8 -41.15 2.91 0.93
CA GLY A 8 -41.54 3.75 2.08
C GLY A 8 -40.32 4.13 2.93
N GLU A 9 -39.73 5.30 2.69
CA GLU A 9 -39.86 6.51 3.55
C GLU A 9 -39.10 6.34 4.89
N GLY A 10 -37.99 7.03 5.14
CA GLY A 10 -37.92 8.47 5.23
C GLY A 10 -38.02 8.88 6.70
N LYS A 11 -36.91 9.29 7.32
CA LYS A 11 -36.91 10.23 8.45
C LYS A 11 -35.50 10.78 8.70
N ALA A 12 -35.28 11.96 8.12
CA ALA A 12 -34.32 12.94 8.60
C ALA A 12 -34.71 13.33 10.03
N GLY A 13 -33.78 13.17 10.96
CA GLY A 13 -33.94 13.53 12.37
C GLY A 13 -32.87 14.54 12.76
N LEU A 14 -33.14 15.80 12.45
CA LEU A 14 -32.44 16.98 12.91
C LEU A 14 -32.34 16.96 14.45
N ARG A 15 -31.14 16.81 15.02
CA ARG A 15 -30.92 17.03 16.46
C ARG A 15 -30.30 18.40 16.67
N LEU A 16 -31.18 19.31 17.05
CA LEU A 16 -30.94 20.65 17.55
C LEU A 16 -29.90 20.65 18.67
N LEU A 17 -28.98 21.60 18.57
CA LEU A 17 -28.14 22.10 19.64
C LEU A 17 -29.04 22.61 20.77
N SER A 18 -29.03 21.92 21.92
CA SER A 18 -29.56 22.45 23.17
C SER A 18 -28.43 22.46 24.19
N GLY A 19 -27.84 23.64 24.35
CA GLY A 19 -27.07 23.95 25.54
C GLY A 19 -28.04 24.05 26.72
N SER A 20 -27.76 23.30 27.78
CA SER A 20 -28.28 23.58 29.10
C SER A 20 -27.22 23.18 30.11
N GLY A 21 -26.53 24.20 30.62
CA GLY A 21 -25.63 24.04 31.75
C GLY A 21 -26.40 23.54 32.95
N ARG A 22 -25.88 22.52 33.62
CA ARG A 22 -26.22 22.24 35.01
C ARG A 22 -24.99 21.68 35.72
N LEU A 23 -24.26 22.58 36.37
CA LEU A 23 -23.31 22.25 37.41
C LEU A 23 -24.06 21.52 38.52
N ARG A 24 -23.68 20.27 38.80
CA ARG A 24 -24.04 19.59 40.04
C ARG A 24 -23.02 18.51 40.36
N GLY A 25 -22.39 18.66 41.52
CA GLY A 25 -21.96 17.56 42.38
C GLY A 25 -20.62 16.94 42.02
N ALA A 26 -19.60 17.32 42.78
CA ALA A 26 -18.39 16.52 42.97
C ALA A 26 -18.77 15.11 43.45
N GLY A 27 -18.84 14.17 42.51
CA GLY A 27 -18.66 12.75 42.75
C GLY A 27 -17.32 12.37 42.13
N LEU A 28 -16.27 12.35 42.94
CA LEU A 28 -14.98 11.75 42.59
C LEU A 28 -15.18 10.22 42.50
N SER A 29 -15.87 9.77 41.46
CA SER A 29 -15.76 8.39 41.01
C SER A 29 -14.38 8.27 40.39
N LYS A 30 -13.42 7.79 41.19
CA LYS A 30 -12.19 7.19 40.67
C LYS A 30 -12.62 6.13 39.66
N MET A 31 -12.68 6.49 38.39
CA MET A 31 -12.60 5.53 37.31
C MET A 31 -11.29 4.80 37.57
N ALA A 32 -11.36 3.57 38.07
CA ALA A 32 -10.20 2.70 38.06
C ALA A 32 -9.82 2.61 36.59
N ALA A 33 -8.77 3.34 36.21
CA ALA A 33 -8.18 3.20 34.90
C ALA A 33 -7.89 1.71 34.77
N GLY A 34 -8.49 1.07 33.76
CA GLY A 34 -8.15 -0.31 33.43
C GLY A 34 -6.63 -0.45 33.26
N PRO A 35 -6.09 -1.68 33.30
CA PRO A 35 -4.67 -1.87 33.08
C PRO A 35 -4.23 -1.11 31.81
N PRO A 36 -3.07 -0.42 31.84
CA PRO A 36 -2.60 0.31 30.67
C PRO A 36 -2.52 -0.65 29.48
N PRO A 37 -2.87 -0.19 28.27
CA PRO A 37 -2.84 -1.04 27.09
C PRO A 37 -1.46 -1.67 26.93
N SER A 38 -1.44 -2.94 26.53
CA SER A 38 -0.19 -3.66 26.34
C SER A 38 0.65 -2.98 25.24
N ALA A 39 1.98 -3.12 25.30
CA ALA A 39 2.87 -2.48 24.32
C ALA A 39 2.57 -2.90 22.87
N SER A 40 2.07 -4.11 22.67
CA SER A 40 1.60 -4.63 21.38
C SER A 40 0.33 -3.92 20.89
N GLU A 41 -0.64 -3.67 21.78
CA GLU A 41 -1.86 -2.91 21.46
C GLU A 41 -1.58 -1.42 21.21
N ALA A 42 -0.58 -0.86 21.90
CA ALA A 42 -0.18 0.53 21.73
C ALA A 42 0.63 0.76 20.44
N TYR A 43 1.31 -0.27 19.93
CA TYR A 43 2.13 -0.15 18.73
C TYR A 43 1.30 -0.15 17.45
N ARG A 44 1.39 0.94 16.69
CA ARG A 44 0.69 1.07 15.41
C ARG A 44 1.62 0.73 14.26
N SER A 45 1.46 -0.47 13.70
CA SER A 45 2.17 -0.85 12.47
C SER A 45 1.71 0.00 11.28
N ASN A 46 2.62 0.18 10.32
CA ASN A 46 2.35 0.90 9.06
C ASN A 46 2.86 0.04 7.89
N ARG A 47 2.42 0.35 6.67
CA ARG A 47 2.89 -0.29 5.44
C ARG A 47 4.41 -0.31 5.30
N PHE A 48 5.10 0.71 5.83
CA PHE A 48 6.55 0.84 5.76
C PHE A 48 7.27 0.37 7.03
N VAL A 49 6.54 0.17 8.14
CA VAL A 49 7.12 -0.24 9.42
C VAL A 49 6.25 -1.36 9.99
N SER A 50 6.72 -2.58 9.84
CA SER A 50 6.03 -3.77 10.34
C SER A 50 5.99 -3.82 11.87
N LEU A 51 5.12 -4.67 12.39
CA LEU A 51 5.12 -5.03 13.81
C LEU A 51 6.44 -5.76 14.14
N PRO A 52 7.17 -5.37 15.19
CA PRO A 52 8.30 -6.14 15.66
C PRO A 52 7.86 -7.55 16.08
N ALA A 53 8.70 -8.56 15.83
CA ALA A 53 8.36 -9.95 16.13
C ALA A 53 8.05 -10.18 17.63
N GLU A 54 8.67 -9.42 18.52
CA GLU A 54 8.43 -9.49 19.97
C GLU A 54 7.05 -8.97 20.39
N LEU A 55 6.46 -8.07 19.61
CA LEU A 55 5.14 -7.50 19.88
C LEU A 55 4.02 -8.26 19.15
N ASP A 56 4.38 -9.17 18.24
CA ASP A 56 3.44 -9.99 17.50
C ASP A 56 2.87 -11.08 18.42
N PRO A 57 1.56 -11.06 18.76
CA PRO A 57 0.97 -12.05 19.65
C PRO A 57 1.13 -13.46 19.08
N ASP A 58 1.08 -13.59 17.75
CA ASP A 58 1.23 -14.87 17.06
C ASP A 58 2.61 -15.48 17.33
N THR A 59 3.66 -14.71 17.64
CA THR A 59 5.02 -15.24 17.91
C THR A 59 5.03 -16.25 19.05
N TYR A 60 4.26 -16.01 20.11
CA TYR A 60 4.25 -16.83 21.32
C TYR A 60 3.27 -18.01 21.25
N ASP A 61 2.56 -18.18 20.14
CA ASP A 61 1.66 -19.31 19.96
C ASP A 61 2.41 -20.63 20.05
N ALA A 62 2.03 -21.44 21.04
CA ALA A 62 2.61 -22.76 21.31
C ALA A 62 1.76 -23.92 20.74
N SER A 63 0.84 -23.63 19.82
CA SER A 63 -0.06 -24.62 19.23
C SER A 63 0.72 -25.71 18.50
N LEU A 64 0.19 -26.94 18.51
CA LEU A 64 0.83 -28.08 17.85
C LEU A 64 0.94 -27.87 16.33
N GLU A 65 -0.08 -27.27 15.71
CA GLU A 65 -0.10 -26.96 14.28
C GLU A 65 1.02 -26.00 13.88
N LYS A 66 1.23 -24.94 14.67
CA LYS A 66 2.31 -23.98 14.39
C LYS A 66 3.68 -24.61 14.53
N ARG A 67 3.88 -25.44 15.55
CA ARG A 67 5.14 -26.20 15.72
C ARG A 67 5.40 -27.13 14.53
N ALA A 68 4.37 -27.80 14.02
CA ALA A 68 4.49 -28.64 12.82
C ALA A 68 4.85 -27.80 11.59
N ALA A 69 4.16 -26.67 11.35
CA ALA A 69 4.45 -25.76 10.25
C ALA A 69 5.87 -25.18 10.33
N ASP A 70 6.35 -24.81 11.52
CA ASP A 70 7.71 -24.31 11.72
C ASP A 70 8.76 -25.41 11.51
N ALA A 71 8.50 -26.64 11.96
CA ALA A 71 9.36 -27.79 11.68
C ALA A 71 9.46 -28.09 10.18
N GLU A 72 8.35 -28.03 9.45
CA GLU A 72 8.31 -28.19 7.99
C GLU A 72 9.09 -27.08 7.28
N ARG A 73 8.87 -25.81 7.67
CA ARG A 73 9.62 -24.65 7.14
C ARG A 73 11.12 -24.78 7.40
N LEU A 74 11.51 -25.22 8.60
CA LEU A 74 12.91 -25.47 8.95
C LEU A 74 13.51 -26.62 8.17
N ALA A 75 12.76 -27.70 7.95
CA ALA A 75 13.20 -28.84 7.13
C ALA A 75 13.47 -28.41 5.68
N ILE A 76 12.57 -27.61 5.09
CA ILE A 76 12.76 -27.05 3.75
C ILE A 76 13.99 -26.13 3.72
N ARG A 77 14.13 -25.23 4.70
CA ARG A 77 15.27 -24.30 4.80
C ARG A 77 16.60 -25.06 4.93
N ALA A 78 16.64 -26.09 5.77
CA ALA A 78 17.83 -26.91 5.99
C ALA A 78 18.20 -27.70 4.72
N ARG A 79 17.21 -28.26 4.02
CA ARG A 79 17.42 -28.96 2.74
C ARG A 79 18.00 -28.03 1.69
N LEU A 80 17.43 -26.83 1.50
CA LEU A 80 17.92 -25.85 0.53
C LEU A 80 19.32 -25.34 0.88
N LYS A 81 19.59 -25.07 2.16
CA LYS A 81 20.91 -24.66 2.64
C LYS A 81 21.96 -25.75 2.38
N ARG A 82 21.63 -27.01 2.68
CA ARG A 82 22.53 -28.14 2.41
C ARG A 82 22.86 -28.27 0.93
N GLN A 83 21.86 -28.16 0.04
CA GLN A 83 22.07 -28.21 -1.40
C GLN A 83 23.04 -27.11 -1.87
N TYR A 84 22.83 -25.87 -1.41
CA TYR A 84 23.70 -24.76 -1.75
C TYR A 84 25.13 -24.95 -1.21
N GLN A 85 25.26 -25.40 0.04
CA GLN A 85 26.58 -25.67 0.65
C GLN A 85 27.36 -26.76 -0.09
N LEU A 86 26.70 -27.81 -0.58
CA LEU A 86 27.36 -28.84 -1.39
C LEU A 86 27.91 -28.25 -2.69
N GLN A 87 27.16 -27.39 -3.38
CA GLN A 87 27.62 -26.73 -4.60
C GLN A 87 28.78 -25.78 -4.35
N LEU A 88 28.74 -25.03 -3.24
CA LEU A 88 29.77 -24.06 -2.87
C LEU A 88 31.08 -24.73 -2.45
N ASN A 89 31.00 -25.84 -1.71
CA ASN A 89 32.17 -26.55 -1.19
C ASN A 89 32.78 -27.55 -2.19
N ASN A 90 32.28 -27.62 -3.43
CA ASN A 90 32.84 -28.49 -4.44
C ASN A 90 34.24 -27.98 -4.87
N PRO A 91 35.25 -28.87 -5.00
CA PRO A 91 36.61 -28.46 -5.39
C PRO A 91 36.70 -27.92 -6.82
N ASN A 92 35.72 -28.22 -7.67
CA ASN A 92 35.57 -27.66 -9.00
C ASN A 92 34.18 -27.03 -9.14
N PRO A 93 33.96 -25.81 -8.61
CA PRO A 93 32.65 -25.17 -8.65
C PRO A 93 32.36 -24.65 -10.07
N PRO A 94 31.07 -24.64 -10.48
CA PRO A 94 30.68 -23.93 -11.69
C PRO A 94 30.93 -22.42 -11.52
N ALA A 95 31.20 -21.72 -12.63
CA ALA A 95 31.47 -20.28 -12.60
C ALA A 95 30.34 -19.45 -11.97
N ILE A 96 29.09 -19.92 -12.08
CA ILE A 96 27.92 -19.30 -11.47
C ILE A 96 27.05 -20.41 -10.87
N ILE A 97 26.70 -20.27 -9.60
CA ILE A 97 25.72 -21.15 -8.95
C ILE A 97 24.33 -20.65 -9.28
N GLU A 98 23.61 -21.39 -10.12
CA GLU A 98 22.25 -21.03 -10.52
C GLU A 98 21.28 -21.15 -9.35
N ASN A 99 20.61 -20.04 -9.02
CA ASN A 99 19.54 -20.02 -8.03
C ASN A 99 18.17 -20.09 -8.74
N PRO A 100 17.44 -21.22 -8.69
CA PRO A 100 16.16 -21.35 -9.37
C PRO A 100 15.10 -20.39 -8.82
N ALA A 101 15.21 -19.93 -7.57
CA ALA A 101 14.30 -18.93 -7.02
C ALA A 101 14.49 -17.56 -7.68
N LEU A 102 15.73 -17.17 -7.97
CA LEU A 102 16.02 -15.92 -8.70
C LEU A 102 15.55 -16.01 -10.15
N VAL A 103 15.78 -17.14 -10.83
CA VAL A 103 15.32 -17.35 -12.21
C VAL A 103 13.80 -17.25 -12.28
N ARG A 104 13.08 -17.92 -11.37
CA ARG A 104 11.61 -17.85 -11.29
C ARG A 104 11.10 -16.45 -10.96
N TRP A 105 11.78 -15.73 -10.07
CA TRP A 105 11.45 -14.33 -9.77
C TRP A 105 11.63 -13.43 -10.99
N ALA A 106 12.74 -13.57 -11.71
CA ALA A 106 13.00 -12.82 -12.94
C ALA A 106 11.97 -13.14 -14.03
N TYR A 107 11.63 -14.42 -14.21
CA TYR A 107 10.59 -14.88 -15.13
C TYR A 107 9.22 -14.28 -14.79
N ALA A 108 8.84 -14.29 -13.50
CA ALA A 108 7.57 -13.74 -13.04
C ALA A 108 7.44 -12.23 -13.33
N ARG A 109 8.57 -11.50 -13.28
CA ARG A 109 8.60 -10.04 -13.50
C ARG A 109 8.66 -9.64 -14.96
N THR A 110 9.20 -10.49 -15.83
CA THR A 110 9.46 -10.16 -17.24
C THR A 110 8.51 -10.87 -18.19
N GLN A 111 8.41 -12.19 -18.09
CA GLN A 111 7.72 -13.04 -19.06
C GLN A 111 6.27 -13.34 -18.64
N ASN A 112 5.98 -13.41 -17.34
CA ASN A 112 4.64 -13.78 -16.86
C ASN A 112 3.64 -12.59 -16.73
N VAL A 113 4.01 -11.38 -17.14
CA VAL A 113 3.18 -10.19 -16.95
C VAL A 113 1.97 -10.20 -17.88
N TYR A 114 2.17 -10.38 -19.19
CA TYR A 114 1.09 -10.37 -20.18
C TYR A 114 0.21 -11.63 -20.17
N PRO A 115 0.76 -12.86 -20.02
CA PRO A 115 -0.07 -14.06 -19.98
C PRO A 115 -1.10 -14.07 -18.83
N THR A 116 -0.75 -13.45 -17.70
CA THR A 116 -1.63 -13.37 -16.52
C THR A 116 -2.50 -12.10 -16.51
N PHE A 117 -2.29 -11.18 -17.46
CA PHE A 117 -3.05 -9.93 -17.52
C PHE A 117 -4.48 -10.18 -17.98
N ARG A 118 -5.45 -9.65 -17.21
CA ARG A 118 -6.87 -9.66 -17.56
C ARG A 118 -7.36 -8.23 -17.76
N PRO A 119 -7.91 -7.88 -18.93
CA PRO A 119 -8.47 -6.55 -19.13
C PRO A 119 -9.76 -6.39 -18.31
N THR A 120 -9.63 -5.84 -17.10
CA THR A 120 -10.74 -5.50 -16.21
C THR A 120 -11.00 -3.99 -16.23
N PRO A 121 -12.21 -3.51 -15.90
CA PRO A 121 -12.48 -2.07 -15.84
C PRO A 121 -11.51 -1.31 -14.93
N LYS A 122 -11.11 -1.90 -13.79
CA LYS A 122 -10.15 -1.31 -12.85
C LYS A 122 -8.76 -1.16 -13.47
N THR A 123 -8.24 -2.21 -14.12
CA THR A 123 -6.91 -2.20 -14.74
C THR A 123 -6.86 -1.28 -15.95
N SER A 124 -7.92 -1.28 -16.77
CA SER A 124 -8.01 -0.40 -17.95
C SER A 124 -8.10 1.07 -17.55
N PHE A 125 -8.88 1.40 -16.52
CA PHE A 125 -8.95 2.77 -15.99
C PHE A 125 -7.62 3.23 -15.41
N LEU A 126 -6.96 2.38 -14.61
CA LEU A 126 -5.65 2.70 -14.03
C LEU A 126 -4.60 2.90 -15.13
N GLY A 127 -4.60 2.03 -16.13
CA GLY A 127 -3.73 2.15 -17.30
C GLY A 127 -3.96 3.45 -18.07
N ALA A 128 -5.22 3.79 -18.39
CA ALA A 128 -5.55 5.02 -19.09
C ALA A 128 -5.18 6.27 -18.28
N LEU A 129 -5.46 6.28 -16.97
CA LEU A 129 -5.14 7.40 -16.08
C LEU A 129 -3.63 7.66 -16.02
N PHE A 130 -2.82 6.61 -15.86
CA PHE A 130 -1.36 6.79 -15.76
C PHE A 130 -0.66 6.92 -17.10
N ALA A 131 -1.24 6.41 -18.20
CA ALA A 131 -0.70 6.60 -19.54
C ALA A 131 -1.07 7.98 -20.11
N ILE A 132 -2.35 8.35 -20.09
CA ILE A 132 -2.86 9.56 -20.76
C ILE A 132 -2.79 10.77 -19.83
N GLY A 133 -2.98 10.58 -18.51
CA GLY A 133 -3.01 11.66 -17.54
C GLY A 133 -1.78 12.58 -17.57
N PRO A 134 -0.55 12.03 -17.51
CA PRO A 134 0.66 12.86 -17.59
C PRO A 134 0.79 13.61 -18.93
N LEU A 135 0.39 12.98 -20.05
CA LEU A 135 0.41 13.62 -21.36
C LEU A 135 -0.51 14.84 -21.42
N VAL A 136 -1.78 14.67 -21.00
CA VAL A 136 -2.75 15.78 -20.96
C VAL A 136 -2.29 16.88 -19.99
N PHE A 137 -1.77 16.50 -18.83
CA PHE A 137 -1.23 17.44 -17.85
C PHE A 137 -0.13 18.32 -18.46
N TRP A 138 0.85 17.71 -19.14
CA TRP A 138 1.95 18.46 -19.75
C TRP A 138 1.52 19.30 -20.95
N ILE A 139 0.57 18.82 -21.76
CA ILE A 139 0.00 19.61 -22.86
C ILE A 139 -0.63 20.90 -22.33
N VAL A 140 -1.43 20.80 -21.27
CA VAL A 140 -2.09 21.98 -20.68
C VAL A 140 -1.06 22.90 -20.01
N ALA A 141 -0.10 22.35 -19.26
CA ALA A 141 0.93 23.13 -18.60
C ALA A 141 1.79 23.92 -19.61
N PHE A 142 2.27 23.26 -20.67
CA PHE A 142 3.05 23.92 -21.71
C PHE A 142 2.21 24.87 -22.54
N LYS A 143 0.95 24.56 -22.82
CA LYS A 143 0.06 25.46 -23.54
C LYS A 143 -0.16 26.75 -22.75
N ALA A 144 -0.45 26.66 -21.45
CA ALA A 144 -0.65 27.83 -20.61
C ALA A 144 0.62 28.70 -20.52
N ASP A 145 1.81 28.10 -20.39
CA ASP A 145 3.08 28.82 -20.36
C ASP A 145 3.37 29.52 -21.69
N ARG A 146 3.16 28.83 -22.82
CA ARG A 146 3.34 29.39 -24.16
C ARG A 146 2.38 30.54 -24.44
N ASP A 147 1.08 30.34 -24.20
CA ASP A 147 0.06 31.36 -24.43
C ASP A 147 0.34 32.60 -23.55
N ARG A 148 0.83 32.41 -22.30
CA ARG A 148 1.24 33.51 -21.42
C ARG A 148 2.46 34.25 -21.96
N LYS A 149 3.50 33.54 -22.38
CA LYS A 149 4.72 34.12 -22.96
C LYS A 149 4.41 34.91 -24.23
N GLU A 150 3.60 34.35 -25.13
CA GLU A 150 3.19 35.01 -26.37
C GLU A 150 2.43 36.31 -26.09
N LYS A 151 1.50 36.33 -25.12
CA LYS A 151 0.83 37.57 -24.69
C LYS A 151 1.79 38.63 -24.16
N LEU A 152 2.74 38.23 -23.30
CA LEU A 152 3.73 39.17 -22.76
C LEU A 152 4.64 39.74 -23.86
N ILE A 153 4.96 38.96 -24.90
CA ILE A 153 5.74 39.42 -26.05
C ILE A 153 4.92 40.44 -26.86
N GLN A 154 3.63 40.16 -27.11
CA GLN A 154 2.75 41.09 -27.83
C GLN A 154 2.54 42.41 -27.10
N GLU A 155 2.45 42.37 -25.76
CA GLU A 155 2.34 43.57 -24.93
C GLU A 155 3.68 44.31 -24.73
N GLY A 156 4.80 43.79 -25.25
CA GLY A 156 6.14 44.35 -25.06
C GLY A 156 6.68 44.25 -23.62
N LYS A 157 6.01 43.49 -22.75
CA LYS A 157 6.36 43.34 -21.31
C LYS A 157 7.28 42.14 -21.04
N TYR A 158 7.57 41.34 -22.06
CA TYR A 158 8.42 40.17 -21.93
C TYR A 158 9.90 40.55 -22.06
N GLU A 159 10.63 40.52 -20.95
CA GLU A 159 12.08 40.68 -20.94
C GLU A 159 12.74 39.42 -21.53
N ARG A 160 13.40 39.57 -22.70
CA ARG A 160 14.21 38.51 -23.32
C ARG A 160 15.64 38.62 -22.80
N PRO A 161 16.12 37.69 -21.93
CA PRO A 161 17.47 37.79 -21.38
C PRO A 161 18.57 37.56 -22.43
N PHE A 162 18.27 36.89 -23.56
CA PHE A 162 19.17 36.75 -24.69
C PHE A 162 18.38 36.79 -26.01
N SER A 163 18.42 37.91 -26.73
CA SER A 163 18.02 37.97 -28.14
C SER A 163 19.28 37.98 -28.99
N VAL A 164 19.56 36.89 -29.71
CA VAL A 164 20.65 36.85 -30.70
C VAL A 164 20.10 37.37 -32.03
N PHE A 165 19.87 38.68 -32.06
CA PHE A 165 19.96 39.57 -33.20
C PHE A 165 20.34 40.95 -32.65
#